data_AF-A0A2R7NU72-F1
#
_entry.id   AF-A0A2R7NU72-F1
#
_cell.length_a   1.000
_cell.length_b   1.000
_cell.length_c   1.000
_cell.angle_alpha   90.00
_cell.angle_beta   90.00
_cell.angle_gamma   90.00
#
_symmetry.space_group_name_H-M   'P 1'
#
loop_
_entity.id
_entity.type
_entity.pdbx_description
1 polymer ?
#
loop_
_entity_poly.entity_id
_entity_poly.type
_entity_poly.pdbx_seq_one_letter_code
_entity_poly.pdbx_strand_id
1 'polypeptide(L)'
;MNKEGINLFVERNLTNFSVNSTGWDDLIRKLLFEFAIAGWNLEHRVFGKEKFGELRCYTYSEDETLNNRLKNIKDKYSKLSVETCEICGSEGKMRTIGSWQTTLCLNHFLEQQPVIEVDDQQNVKLNNKTVLNIKNVVKVDVEYDLQKLWLYTGQNDWEGKKYFSWQEPNYYLLLKTIPISIFPKDRQGEISMLFQSLN
;
A
#
# COMPACT_ATOMS: atom_id res chain seq x y z
N MET A 1 22.88 -31.35 -14.34
CA MET A 1 21.56 -31.29 -13.68
C MET A 1 20.50 -31.29 -14.77
N ASN A 2 19.46 -32.14 -14.68
CA ASN A 2 18.40 -32.19 -15.70
C ASN A 2 17.45 -30.99 -15.56
N LYS A 3 17.18 -30.28 -16.67
CA LYS A 3 16.29 -29.11 -16.73
C LYS A 3 14.86 -29.44 -16.27
N GLU A 4 14.39 -30.64 -16.57
CA GLU A 4 13.07 -31.12 -16.15
C GLU A 4 12.96 -31.25 -14.63
N GLY A 5 14.01 -31.77 -13.97
CA GLY A 5 14.06 -31.88 -12.51
C GLY A 5 14.05 -30.51 -11.81
N ILE A 6 14.72 -29.51 -12.40
CA ILE A 6 14.68 -28.13 -11.87
C ILE A 6 13.29 -27.54 -12.03
N ASN A 7 12.62 -27.74 -13.17
CA ASN A 7 11.26 -27.23 -13.37
C ASN A 7 10.28 -27.85 -12.37
N LEU A 8 10.35 -29.16 -12.14
CA LEU A 8 9.52 -29.84 -11.13
C LEU A 8 9.80 -29.30 -9.73
N PHE A 9 11.07 -29.05 -9.39
CA PHE A 9 11.45 -28.39 -8.14
C PHE A 9 10.83 -27.00 -8.01
N VAL A 10 10.87 -26.18 -9.06
CA VAL A 10 10.31 -24.82 -9.06
C VAL A 10 8.81 -24.86 -8.83
N GLU A 11 8.04 -25.61 -9.62
CA GLU A 11 6.57 -25.66 -9.49
C GLU A 11 6.14 -26.16 -8.11
N ARG A 12 6.80 -27.21 -7.60
CA ARG A 12 6.48 -27.79 -6.29
C ARG A 12 6.72 -26.82 -5.14
N ASN A 13 7.67 -25.89 -5.30
CA ASN A 13 8.04 -24.95 -4.24
C ASN A 13 7.39 -23.58 -4.38
N LEU A 14 6.89 -23.19 -5.56
CA LEU A 14 6.22 -21.90 -5.74
C LEU A 14 5.06 -21.72 -4.76
N THR A 15 4.25 -22.77 -4.56
CA THR A 15 3.09 -22.74 -3.66
C THR A 15 3.45 -22.68 -2.17
N ASN A 16 4.73 -22.84 -1.81
CA ASN A 16 5.20 -22.72 -0.42
C ASN A 16 5.47 -21.26 -0.01
N PHE A 17 5.27 -20.31 -0.92
CA PHE A 17 5.45 -18.89 -0.65
C PHE A 17 4.14 -18.25 -0.21
N SER A 18 4.11 -17.72 1.01
CA SER A 18 2.97 -16.97 1.55
C SER A 18 3.11 -15.50 1.18
N VAL A 19 2.76 -15.16 -0.05
CA VAL A 19 2.75 -13.80 -0.60
C VAL A 19 1.30 -13.35 -0.86
N ASN A 20 1.08 -12.04 -0.96
CA ASN A 20 -0.27 -11.49 -1.01
C ASN A 20 -1.00 -11.76 -2.34
N SER A 21 -0.26 -11.99 -3.43
CA SER A 21 -0.81 -12.24 -4.78
C SER A 21 0.27 -12.83 -5.71
N THR A 22 -0.01 -12.90 -7.01
CA THR A 22 0.81 -13.60 -8.01
C THR A 22 1.86 -12.73 -8.70
N GLY A 23 1.92 -11.43 -8.40
CA GLY A 23 2.83 -10.49 -9.08
C GLY A 23 4.31 -10.82 -8.88
N TRP A 24 4.65 -11.57 -7.83
CA TRP A 24 6.01 -12.02 -7.58
C TRP A 24 6.30 -13.46 -8.04
N ASP A 25 5.35 -14.15 -8.66
CA ASP A 25 5.54 -15.56 -9.07
C ASP A 25 6.77 -15.74 -9.96
N ASP A 26 6.97 -14.86 -10.93
CA ASP A 26 8.14 -14.90 -11.82
C ASP A 26 9.45 -14.65 -11.08
N LEU A 27 9.45 -13.78 -10.07
CA LEU A 27 10.63 -13.56 -9.22
C LEU A 27 10.94 -14.80 -8.39
N ILE A 28 9.91 -15.42 -7.79
CA ILE A 28 10.04 -16.63 -6.97
C ILE A 28 10.52 -17.80 -7.84
N ARG A 29 9.99 -17.97 -9.05
CA ARG A 29 10.42 -18.98 -10.01
C ARG A 29 11.89 -18.83 -10.36
N LYS A 30 12.36 -17.62 -10.65
CA LYS A 30 13.77 -17.34 -10.96
C LYS A 30 14.67 -17.53 -9.73
N LEU A 31 14.22 -17.14 -8.54
CA LEU A 31 14.92 -17.40 -7.27
C LEU A 31 15.13 -18.90 -7.06
N LEU A 32 14.07 -19.70 -7.19
CA LEU A 32 14.12 -21.16 -7.03
C LEU A 32 15.02 -21.81 -8.08
N PHE A 33 14.94 -21.35 -9.33
CA PHE A 33 15.84 -21.80 -10.38
C PHE A 33 17.31 -21.52 -10.03
N GLU A 34 17.64 -20.30 -9.57
CA GLU A 34 19.00 -19.96 -9.15
C GLU A 34 19.46 -20.76 -7.93
N PHE A 35 18.58 -21.10 -6.98
CA PHE A 35 18.90 -21.99 -5.87
C PHE A 35 19.30 -23.39 -6.37
N ALA A 36 18.53 -23.96 -7.30
CA ALA A 36 18.85 -25.25 -7.90
C ALA A 36 20.25 -25.21 -8.55
N ILE A 37 20.52 -24.18 -9.36
CA ILE A 37 21.84 -23.98 -10.01
C ILE A 37 22.98 -23.80 -9.00
N ALA A 38 22.72 -23.12 -7.87
CA ALA A 38 23.71 -22.90 -6.83
C ALA A 38 24.10 -24.17 -6.06
N GLY A 39 23.33 -25.26 -6.20
CA GLY A 39 23.55 -26.54 -5.55
C GLY A 39 22.58 -26.86 -4.41
N TRP A 40 21.43 -26.18 -4.33
CA TRP A 40 20.40 -26.54 -3.36
C TRP A 40 19.91 -27.98 -3.59
N ASN A 41 19.72 -28.72 -2.49
CA ASN A 41 19.15 -30.06 -2.57
C ASN A 41 17.69 -29.98 -3.05
N LEU A 42 17.43 -30.50 -4.24
CA LEU A 42 16.10 -30.45 -4.85
C LEU A 42 15.03 -31.18 -4.03
N GLU A 43 15.39 -32.10 -3.13
CA GLU A 43 14.42 -32.75 -2.23
C GLU A 43 14.01 -31.86 -1.04
N HIS A 44 14.79 -30.83 -0.72
CA HIS A 44 14.46 -29.92 0.36
C HIS A 44 13.50 -28.84 -0.10
N ARG A 45 12.40 -28.70 0.63
CA ARG A 45 11.42 -27.64 0.39
C ARG A 45 12.01 -26.27 0.72
N VAL A 46 11.60 -25.28 -0.06
CA VAL A 46 11.93 -23.87 0.13
C VAL A 46 10.66 -23.13 0.50
N PHE A 47 10.76 -22.29 1.52
CA PHE A 47 9.65 -21.48 2.00
C PHE A 47 10.03 -20.00 1.95
N GLY A 48 9.03 -19.17 1.73
CA GLY A 48 9.17 -17.73 1.78
C GLY A 48 7.85 -17.06 2.08
N LYS A 49 7.91 -15.75 2.33
CA LYS A 49 6.74 -14.93 2.58
C LYS A 49 7.01 -13.48 2.22
N GLU A 50 5.95 -12.73 2.05
CA GLU A 50 6.03 -11.27 2.14
C GLU A 50 6.36 -10.87 3.59
N LYS A 51 7.26 -9.91 3.75
CA LYS A 51 7.52 -9.24 5.02
C LYS A 51 8.00 -7.82 4.80
N PHE A 52 7.22 -6.85 5.29
CA PHE A 52 7.49 -5.41 5.19
C PHE A 52 7.62 -4.92 3.75
N GLY A 53 6.76 -5.40 2.86
CA GLY A 53 6.73 -5.07 1.44
C GLY A 53 7.81 -5.78 0.60
N GLU A 54 8.51 -6.76 1.17
CA GLU A 54 9.62 -7.46 0.51
C GLU A 54 9.42 -8.98 0.51
N LEU A 55 9.93 -9.63 -0.53
CA LEU A 55 10.03 -11.08 -0.61
C LEU A 55 11.17 -11.58 0.29
N ARG A 56 10.82 -12.35 1.33
CA ARG A 56 11.77 -13.02 2.22
C ARG A 56 11.73 -14.52 2.03
N CYS A 57 12.90 -15.12 1.84
CA CYS A 57 13.06 -16.57 1.75
C CYS A 57 13.98 -17.06 2.87
N TYR A 58 13.60 -18.16 3.52
CA TYR A 58 14.36 -18.73 4.64
C TYR A 58 14.95 -20.07 4.21
N THR A 59 16.27 -20.13 4.19
CA THR A 59 17.04 -21.33 3.84
C THR A 59 18.28 -21.40 4.72
N TYR A 60 18.66 -22.62 5.07
CA TYR A 60 19.86 -22.95 5.81
C TYR A 60 20.49 -24.21 5.21
N SER A 61 21.81 -24.20 5.09
CA SER A 61 22.66 -25.35 4.79
C SER A 61 23.79 -25.42 5.82
N GLU A 62 24.36 -26.60 6.05
CA GLU A 62 25.59 -26.72 6.84
C GLU A 62 26.83 -26.31 6.04
N ASP A 63 26.73 -26.23 4.71
CA ASP A 63 27.80 -25.75 3.83
C ASP A 63 27.81 -24.21 3.81
N GLU A 64 28.87 -23.62 4.37
CA GLU A 64 29.08 -22.17 4.41
C GLU A 64 29.19 -21.53 3.02
N THR A 65 29.86 -22.21 2.07
CA THR A 65 30.00 -21.71 0.70
C THR A 65 28.65 -21.66 0.01
N LEU A 66 27.84 -22.71 0.17
CA LEU A 66 26.47 -22.73 -0.33
C LEU A 66 25.61 -21.64 0.34
N ASN A 67 25.68 -21.49 1.66
CA ASN A 67 24.96 -20.44 2.39
C ASN A 67 25.28 -19.05 1.86
N ASN A 68 26.54 -18.75 1.57
CA ASN A 68 26.96 -17.46 1.01
C ASN A 68 26.36 -17.23 -0.39
N ARG A 69 26.33 -18.26 -1.25
CA ARG A 69 25.67 -18.18 -2.57
C ARG A 69 24.17 -17.96 -2.43
N LEU A 70 23.50 -18.73 -1.57
CA LEU A 70 22.06 -18.60 -1.33
C LEU A 70 21.71 -17.23 -0.74
N LYS A 71 22.55 -16.69 0.15
CA LYS A 71 22.38 -15.33 0.69
C LYS A 71 22.39 -14.29 -0.42
N ASN A 72 23.37 -14.33 -1.33
CA ASN A 72 23.45 -13.39 -2.45
C ASN A 72 22.22 -13.46 -3.36
N ILE A 73 21.73 -14.66 -3.64
CA ILE A 73 20.50 -14.86 -4.44
C ILE A 73 19.29 -14.27 -3.69
N LYS A 74 19.13 -14.58 -2.40
CA LYS A 74 18.05 -14.01 -1.58
C LYS A 74 18.08 -12.49 -1.57
N ASP A 75 19.24 -11.88 -1.37
CA ASP A 75 19.40 -10.43 -1.32
C ASP A 75 19.05 -9.78 -2.66
N LYS A 76 19.43 -10.41 -3.79
CA LYS A 76 19.04 -9.96 -5.14
C LYS A 76 17.53 -9.93 -5.30
N TYR A 77 16.83 -11.03 -4.99
CA TYR A 77 15.37 -11.11 -5.20
C TYR A 77 14.57 -10.32 -4.16
N SER A 78 15.11 -10.12 -2.95
CA SER A 78 14.55 -9.17 -1.98
C SER A 78 14.55 -7.75 -2.56
N LYS A 79 15.65 -7.31 -3.18
CA LYS A 79 15.73 -5.99 -3.84
C LYS A 79 14.80 -5.87 -5.05
N LEU A 80 14.74 -6.90 -5.89
CA LEU A 80 13.83 -6.88 -7.05
C LEU A 80 12.36 -6.84 -6.62
N SER A 81 12.01 -7.49 -5.51
CA SER A 81 10.64 -7.51 -5.02
C SER A 81 10.12 -6.14 -4.60
N VAL A 82 10.99 -5.24 -4.08
CA VAL A 82 10.59 -3.88 -3.68
C VAL A 82 10.42 -2.91 -4.85
N GLU A 83 10.79 -3.35 -6.05
CA GLU A 83 10.63 -2.63 -7.32
C GLU A 83 9.53 -3.28 -8.20
N THR A 84 8.90 -4.34 -7.71
CA THR A 84 7.92 -5.14 -8.46
C THR A 84 6.59 -5.17 -7.71
N CYS A 85 5.50 -4.80 -8.37
CA CYS A 85 4.17 -4.85 -7.77
C CYS A 85 3.81 -6.28 -7.36
N GLU A 86 3.48 -6.49 -6.09
CA GLU A 86 3.14 -7.83 -5.57
C GLU A 86 1.84 -8.40 -6.18
N ILE A 87 0.98 -7.55 -6.73
CA ILE A 87 -0.31 -7.95 -7.33
C ILE A 87 -0.16 -8.38 -8.78
N CYS A 88 0.47 -7.56 -9.63
CA CYS A 88 0.51 -7.83 -11.08
C CYS A 88 1.91 -8.01 -11.68
N GLY A 89 2.98 -7.81 -10.92
CA GLY A 89 4.35 -7.99 -11.40
C GLY A 89 4.89 -6.86 -12.28
N SER A 90 4.13 -5.78 -12.50
CA SER A 90 4.64 -4.57 -13.15
C SER A 90 5.61 -3.81 -12.25
N GLU A 91 6.25 -2.75 -12.77
CA GLU A 91 7.03 -1.83 -11.96
C GLU A 91 6.20 -1.31 -10.78
N GLY A 92 6.78 -1.41 -9.59
CA GLY A 92 6.18 -1.04 -8.32
C GLY A 92 7.16 -0.26 -7.46
N LYS A 93 6.65 0.28 -6.36
CA LYS A 93 7.49 0.85 -5.32
C LYS A 93 6.89 0.58 -3.95
N MET A 94 7.73 0.65 -2.94
CA MET A 94 7.30 0.60 -1.54
C MET A 94 6.26 1.69 -1.24
N ARG A 95 5.15 1.26 -0.67
CA ARG A 95 4.01 2.07 -0.25
C ARG A 95 3.63 1.71 1.18
N THR A 96 2.92 2.62 1.81
CA THR A 96 2.27 2.39 3.09
C THR A 96 0.78 2.52 2.91
N ILE A 97 0.02 1.50 3.30
CA ILE A 97 -1.45 1.50 3.30
C ILE A 97 -1.90 1.22 4.72
N GLY A 98 -2.42 2.25 5.39
CA GLY A 98 -2.67 2.21 6.83
C GLY A 98 -1.37 1.91 7.60
N SER A 99 -1.35 0.79 8.33
CA SER A 99 -0.17 0.33 9.09
C SER A 99 0.68 -0.71 8.36
N TRP A 100 0.35 -1.04 7.10
CA TRP A 100 1.03 -2.08 6.33
C TRP A 100 1.96 -1.47 5.28
N GLN A 101 3.16 -2.05 5.16
CA GLN A 101 4.08 -1.77 4.07
C GLN A 101 3.90 -2.82 2.98
N THR A 102 3.81 -2.39 1.73
CA THR A 102 3.60 -3.23 0.55
C THR A 102 4.33 -2.63 -0.66
N THR A 103 4.69 -3.45 -1.65
CA THR A 103 5.20 -2.95 -2.94
C THR A 103 4.12 -3.03 -4.01
N LEU A 104 3.65 -1.86 -4.48
CA LEU A 104 2.56 -1.76 -5.45
C LEU A 104 2.91 -0.81 -6.59
N CYS A 105 2.36 -1.09 -7.77
CA CYS A 105 2.27 -0.11 -8.84
C CYS A 105 1.31 1.02 -8.44
N LEU A 106 1.32 2.13 -9.20
CA LEU A 106 0.46 3.28 -8.89
C LEU A 106 -1.03 2.90 -8.89
N ASN A 107 -1.48 2.12 -9.88
CA ASN A 107 -2.89 1.77 -10.03
C ASN A 107 -3.39 0.96 -8.83
N HIS A 108 -2.75 -0.15 -8.50
CA HIS A 108 -3.13 -0.97 -7.34
C HIS A 108 -2.97 -0.25 -6.00
N PHE A 109 -2.02 0.71 -5.90
CA PHE A 109 -1.94 1.56 -4.72
C PHE A 109 -3.19 2.45 -4.59
N LEU A 110 -3.62 3.09 -5.68
CA LEU A 110 -4.78 3.98 -5.70
C LEU A 110 -6.11 3.24 -5.47
N GLU A 111 -6.26 2.03 -6.00
CA GLU A 111 -7.43 1.17 -5.75
C GLU A 111 -7.63 0.83 -4.27
N GLN A 112 -6.55 0.85 -3.50
CA GLN A 112 -6.56 0.60 -2.06
C GLN A 112 -6.61 1.89 -1.21
N GLN A 113 -6.48 3.07 -1.84
CA GLN A 113 -6.66 4.32 -1.11
C GLN A 113 -8.15 4.65 -1.00
N PRO A 114 -8.63 5.06 0.19
CA PRO A 114 -9.96 5.61 0.31
C PRO A 114 -10.03 6.93 -0.48
N VAL A 115 -10.72 6.92 -1.62
CA VAL A 115 -10.96 8.15 -2.38
C VAL A 115 -12.10 8.91 -1.72
N ILE A 116 -11.86 10.19 -1.43
CA ILE A 116 -12.91 11.09 -0.96
C ILE A 116 -13.75 11.51 -2.15
N GLU A 117 -15.04 11.21 -2.08
CA GLU A 117 -16.03 11.66 -3.05
C GLU A 117 -17.07 12.52 -2.35
N VAL A 118 -17.53 13.58 -3.02
CA VAL A 118 -18.67 14.38 -2.56
C VAL A 118 -19.74 14.34 -3.64
N ASP A 119 -20.93 13.83 -3.30
CA ASP A 119 -22.05 13.76 -4.24
C ASP A 119 -22.88 15.06 -4.29
N ASP A 120 -23.82 15.13 -5.23
CA ASP A 120 -24.69 16.30 -5.44
C ASP A 120 -25.54 16.62 -4.20
N GLN A 121 -25.82 15.63 -3.36
CA GLN A 121 -26.55 15.80 -2.11
C GLN A 121 -25.64 16.21 -0.94
N GLN A 122 -24.36 16.50 -1.21
CA GLN A 122 -23.34 16.90 -0.25
C GLN A 122 -22.96 15.78 0.75
N ASN A 123 -23.16 14.51 0.37
CA ASN A 123 -22.63 13.39 1.13
C ASN A 123 -21.16 13.19 0.81
N VAL A 124 -20.34 13.09 1.85
CA VAL A 124 -18.95 12.64 1.72
C VAL A 124 -18.94 11.13 1.77
N LYS A 125 -18.34 10.49 0.78
CA LYS A 125 -18.19 9.03 0.68
C LYS A 125 -16.72 8.65 0.71
N LEU A 126 -16.42 7.55 1.38
CA LEU A 126 -15.15 6.83 1.31
C LEU A 126 -15.47 5.41 0.83
N ASN A 127 -14.85 4.96 -0.27
CA ASN A 127 -15.09 3.63 -0.84
C ASN A 127 -16.59 3.34 -1.05
N ASN A 128 -17.32 4.27 -1.68
CA ASN A 128 -18.78 4.23 -1.89
C ASN A 128 -19.66 4.20 -0.62
N LYS A 129 -19.07 4.27 0.58
CA LYS A 129 -19.81 4.35 1.83
C LYS A 129 -19.91 5.79 2.29
N THR A 130 -21.13 6.28 2.47
CA THR A 130 -21.36 7.61 3.07
C THR A 130 -20.82 7.63 4.50
N VAL A 131 -19.94 8.60 4.78
CA VAL A 131 -19.33 8.79 6.11
C VAL A 131 -19.90 9.98 6.87
N LEU A 132 -20.36 11.01 6.16
CA LEU A 132 -21.09 12.16 6.71
C LEU A 132 -21.79 12.93 5.58
N ASN A 133 -22.70 13.84 5.96
CA ASN A 133 -23.23 14.86 5.05
C ASN A 133 -22.71 16.24 5.49
N ILE A 134 -22.17 17.03 4.57
CA ILE A 134 -21.55 18.34 4.86
C ILE A 134 -22.57 19.28 5.52
N LYS A 135 -23.87 19.19 5.16
CA LYS A 135 -24.94 20.02 5.73
C LYS A 135 -25.14 19.78 7.24
N ASN A 136 -24.71 18.62 7.74
CA ASN A 136 -24.81 18.29 9.15
C ASN A 136 -23.57 18.73 9.94
N VAL A 137 -22.53 19.27 9.29
CA VAL A 137 -21.31 19.69 9.95
C VAL A 137 -21.55 20.98 10.72
N VAL A 138 -21.40 20.92 12.05
CA VAL A 138 -21.59 22.03 12.97
C VAL A 138 -20.29 22.73 13.36
N LYS A 139 -19.15 22.05 13.21
CA LYS A 139 -17.83 22.57 13.52
C LYS A 139 -16.78 21.94 12.59
N VAL A 140 -15.75 22.72 12.29
CA VAL A 140 -14.55 22.27 11.58
C VAL A 140 -13.31 22.68 12.36
N ASP A 141 -12.37 21.76 12.54
CA ASP A 141 -11.00 22.09 12.94
C ASP A 141 -10.04 21.74 11.80
N VAL A 142 -9.05 22.61 11.58
CA VAL A 142 -7.94 22.38 10.65
C VAL A 142 -6.62 22.46 11.40
N GLU A 143 -5.71 21.54 11.13
CA GLU A 143 -4.41 21.46 11.81
C GLU A 143 -3.27 21.31 10.80
N TYR A 144 -2.05 21.65 11.24
CA TYR A 144 -0.80 21.49 10.48
C TYR A 144 -0.85 22.14 9.08
N ASP A 145 -1.21 23.43 9.01
CA ASP A 145 -1.26 24.19 7.76
C ASP A 145 -2.18 23.54 6.70
N LEU A 146 -3.44 23.31 7.10
CA LEU A 146 -4.48 22.70 6.27
C LEU A 146 -4.15 21.27 5.81
N GLN A 147 -3.31 20.54 6.55
CA GLN A 147 -2.99 19.14 6.25
C GLN A 147 -3.96 18.16 6.91
N LYS A 148 -4.63 18.56 7.98
CA LYS A 148 -5.59 17.73 8.70
C LYS A 148 -6.90 18.47 8.86
N LEU A 149 -7.99 17.75 8.67
CA LEU A 149 -9.35 18.27 8.75
C LEU A 149 -10.18 17.39 9.68
N TRP A 150 -10.83 18.02 10.66
CA TRP A 150 -11.80 17.37 11.53
C TRP A 150 -13.18 17.98 11.30
N LEU A 151 -14.15 17.13 10.96
CA LEU A 151 -15.54 17.51 10.77
C LEU A 151 -16.40 16.95 11.90
N TYR A 152 -17.25 17.78 12.48
CA TYR A 152 -18.10 17.43 13.62
C TYR A 152 -19.57 17.61 13.27
N THR A 153 -20.43 16.61 13.53
CA THR A 153 -21.87 16.65 13.14
C THR A 153 -22.90 16.76 14.28
N GLY A 154 -22.48 16.87 15.55
CA GLY A 154 -23.37 16.89 16.76
C GLY A 154 -24.11 15.56 17.00
N GLN A 155 -24.51 15.10 18.20
CA GLN A 155 -24.18 15.33 19.61
C GLN A 155 -23.38 14.11 20.12
N ASN A 156 -22.38 14.34 20.98
CA ASN A 156 -21.61 13.38 21.81
C ASN A 156 -20.98 12.13 21.16
N ASP A 157 -19.71 11.93 21.52
CA ASP A 157 -18.86 10.77 21.28
C ASP A 157 -18.41 10.49 19.84
N TRP A 158 -17.28 9.78 19.78
CA TRP A 158 -16.41 9.41 18.66
C TRP A 158 -17.08 9.13 17.30
N GLU A 159 -18.38 8.84 17.25
CA GLU A 159 -19.15 8.61 16.02
C GLU A 159 -19.40 9.90 15.22
N GLY A 160 -19.59 11.04 15.90
CA GLY A 160 -19.90 12.33 15.28
C GLY A 160 -18.69 13.15 14.81
N LYS A 161 -17.47 12.60 14.94
CA LYS A 161 -16.21 13.23 14.53
C LYS A 161 -15.59 12.43 13.38
N LYS A 162 -15.29 13.09 12.26
CA LYS A 162 -14.60 12.48 11.12
C LYS A 162 -13.29 13.19 10.83
N TYR A 163 -12.26 12.39 10.57
CA TYR A 163 -10.91 12.84 10.27
C TYR A 163 -10.62 12.66 8.80
N PHE A 164 -9.95 13.65 8.21
CA PHE A 164 -9.41 13.57 6.87
C PHE A 164 -7.99 14.16 6.82
N SER A 165 -7.15 13.61 5.94
CA SER A 165 -5.73 13.95 5.80
C SER A 165 -5.41 14.34 4.35
N TRP A 166 -4.47 15.26 4.14
CA TRP A 166 -3.96 15.62 2.81
C TRP A 166 -3.38 14.46 2.00
N GLN A 167 -3.06 13.35 2.68
CA GLN A 167 -2.58 12.12 2.06
C GLN A 167 -3.70 11.33 1.36
N GLU A 168 -4.96 11.60 1.71
CA GLU A 168 -6.12 10.96 1.09
C GLU A 168 -6.43 11.64 -0.26
N PRO A 169 -6.66 10.87 -1.33
CA PRO A 169 -7.10 11.41 -2.61
C PRO A 169 -8.33 12.30 -2.45
N ASN A 170 -8.33 13.46 -3.13
CA ASN A 170 -9.39 14.47 -3.11
C ASN A 170 -9.58 15.23 -1.78
N TYR A 171 -8.64 15.16 -0.85
CA TYR A 171 -8.68 15.96 0.37
C TYR A 171 -8.96 17.46 0.14
N TYR A 172 -8.22 18.10 -0.77
CA TYR A 172 -8.39 19.53 -1.04
C TYR A 172 -9.71 19.85 -1.76
N LEU A 173 -10.30 18.89 -2.48
CA LEU A 173 -11.63 19.04 -3.05
C LEU A 173 -12.69 19.06 -1.94
N LEU A 174 -12.58 18.17 -0.94
CA LEU A 174 -13.44 18.21 0.24
C LEU A 174 -13.28 19.54 0.98
N LEU A 175 -12.03 19.99 1.20
CA LEU A 175 -11.75 21.27 1.85
C LEU A 175 -12.43 22.44 1.13
N LYS A 176 -12.39 22.49 -0.21
CA LYS A 176 -13.05 23.51 -1.04
C LYS A 176 -14.59 23.45 -0.94
N THR A 177 -15.15 22.27 -0.73
CA THR A 177 -16.61 22.06 -0.77
C THR A 177 -17.30 22.48 0.53
N ILE A 178 -16.55 22.54 1.64
CA ILE A 178 -17.10 22.93 2.93
C ILE A 178 -17.37 24.44 2.96
N PRO A 179 -18.53 24.89 3.47
CA PRO A 179 -18.83 26.32 3.58
C PRO A 179 -17.76 27.08 4.38
N ILE A 180 -17.20 28.15 3.80
CA ILE A 180 -16.12 28.91 4.45
C ILE A 180 -16.51 29.44 5.83
N SER A 181 -17.80 29.74 6.03
CA SER A 181 -18.35 30.30 7.27
C SER A 181 -18.24 29.38 8.49
N ILE A 182 -18.10 28.06 8.30
CA ILE A 182 -17.98 27.11 9.41
C ILE A 182 -16.53 26.83 9.84
N PHE A 183 -15.54 27.34 9.10
CA PHE A 183 -14.14 27.27 9.49
C PHE A 183 -13.79 28.29 10.58
N PRO A 184 -12.73 28.05 11.38
CA PRO A 184 -12.19 29.03 12.33
C PRO A 184 -11.88 30.36 11.64
N LYS A 185 -12.28 31.48 12.24
CA LYS A 185 -12.18 32.83 11.63
C LYS A 185 -10.76 33.19 11.19
N ASP A 186 -9.76 32.79 11.96
CA ASP A 186 -8.34 32.98 11.69
C ASP A 186 -7.84 32.19 10.47
N ARG A 187 -8.57 31.15 10.03
CA ARG A 187 -8.23 30.30 8.89
C ARG A 187 -9.02 30.58 7.62
N GLN A 188 -10.14 31.32 7.71
CA GLN A 188 -11.00 31.60 6.55
C GLN A 188 -10.27 32.35 5.44
N GLY A 189 -9.37 33.29 5.78
CA GLY A 189 -8.57 34.04 4.80
C GLY A 189 -7.59 33.13 4.04
N GLU A 190 -6.87 32.29 4.76
CA GLU A 190 -5.91 31.31 4.20
C GLU A 190 -6.60 30.35 3.23
N ILE A 191 -7.72 29.75 3.65
CA ILE A 191 -8.51 28.82 2.83
C ILE A 191 -9.08 29.52 1.59
N SER A 192 -9.59 30.75 1.74
CA SER A 192 -10.10 31.51 0.60
C SER A 192 -9.00 31.79 -0.43
N MET A 193 -7.80 32.20 0.03
CA MET A 193 -6.65 32.43 -0.85
C MET A 193 -6.18 31.15 -1.56
N LEU A 194 -6.20 30.00 -0.87
CA LEU A 194 -5.79 28.71 -1.44
C LEU A 194 -6.59 28.34 -2.70
N PHE A 195 -7.88 28.69 -2.73
CA PHE A 195 -8.77 28.36 -3.84
C PHE A 195 -9.07 29.52 -4.79
N GLN A 196 -8.54 30.72 -4.54
CA GLN A 196 -8.75 31.89 -5.40
C GLN A 196 -8.20 31.73 -6.82
N SER A 197 -7.14 30.95 -7.00
CA SER A 197 -6.50 30.69 -8.30
C SER A 197 -7.09 29.51 -9.08
N LEU A 198 -8.07 28.81 -8.50
CA LEU A 198 -8.70 27.60 -9.06
C LEU A 198 -10.09 27.89 -9.66
N ASN A 199 -10.34 29.14 -10.04
CA ASN A 199 -11.56 29.61 -10.70
C ASN A 199 -11.30 29.91 -12.17
#